data_AF-A0A1C3UHV5-F1
#
_entry.id   AF-A0A1C3UHV5-F1
#
_cell.length_a   1.000
_cell.length_b   1.000
_cell.length_c   1.000
_cell.angle_alpha   90.00
_cell.angle_beta   90.00
_cell.angle_gamma   90.00
#
_symmetry.space_group_name_H-M   'P 1'
#
loop_
_entity.id
_entity.type
_entity.pdbx_description
1 polymer ?
#
loop_
_entity_poly.entity_id
_entity_poly.type
_entity_poly.pdbx_seq_one_letter_code
_entity_poly.pdbx_strand_id
1 'polypeptide(L)'
;MTKGKGLPVSDTNQSNGTANGQKGPIIPKSANEALRPERVPDPPKRSRKARSQMVIFLNFLMTLAVFVAVAAIGGAYYAFSIYQGPGPLTTNTNFIVRNGAGLSEIANRLESNNIITDQRIFRWLTATYLHDGETLRAGEYEIKAGASMKDIMELLKSGKSILYSVTLPEGLTVRQMFNKLQADVVLEGDLPSALPPEGSLRPDTYKFTRGTKRTEIIQQMAAAQTKLVDQIWEKRDSSVQLANKQDFITLASIVEKETGLADERAHVASVFLNRLGKGMRLQSDPTVIYGLFGGEGKPSDRPIYQSDLKKDTPYNTYLIKGLPPTPIANPGKDALEAVANPWKTQDLYFVADGTGGHVFAATLDEHNANVRRWRKLVAEKGEDPSAIAVDGQPDDAAVAPGSGAQQKKKTN
;
A
#
# COMPACT_ATOMS: atom_id res chain seq x y z
N MET A 1 -5.98 -34.07 63.71
CA MET A 1 -6.58 -35.09 64.59
C MET A 1 -6.71 -36.39 63.80
N THR A 2 -6.22 -37.49 64.40
CA THR A 2 -6.49 -38.93 64.09
C THR A 2 -6.21 -39.44 62.66
N LYS A 3 -5.12 -40.21 62.48
CA LYS A 3 -5.05 -41.71 62.49
C LYS A 3 -5.63 -42.31 61.21
N GLY A 4 -5.03 -43.27 60.49
CA GLY A 4 -3.83 -44.06 60.66
C GLY A 4 -3.91 -45.27 59.71
N LYS A 5 -2.73 -45.77 59.30
CA LYS A 5 -2.37 -47.13 58.82
C LYS A 5 -3.48 -48.11 58.38
N GLY A 6 -3.32 -48.62 57.15
CA GLY A 6 -3.76 -49.95 56.73
C GLY A 6 -2.85 -50.51 55.64
N LEU A 7 -1.89 -51.35 56.02
CA LEU A 7 -1.26 -52.38 55.17
C LEU A 7 -1.87 -53.72 55.61
N PRO A 8 -2.05 -54.68 54.69
CA PRO A 8 -1.14 -55.83 54.64
C PRO A 8 -0.75 -56.15 53.18
N VAL A 9 0.48 -56.53 52.82
CA VAL A 9 1.22 -57.78 53.12
C VAL A 9 0.48 -59.05 52.66
N SER A 10 1.13 -59.69 51.68
CA SER A 10 1.15 -61.12 51.32
C SER A 10 -0.15 -61.83 50.91
N ASP A 11 -0.17 -62.29 49.66
CA ASP A 11 -0.34 -63.73 49.39
C ASP A 11 0.61 -64.16 48.28
N THR A 12 1.77 -64.62 48.73
CA THR A 12 2.68 -65.49 48.00
C THR A 12 2.01 -66.85 47.94
N ASN A 13 1.59 -67.31 46.77
CA ASN A 13 1.27 -68.73 46.58
C ASN A 13 2.46 -69.42 45.90
N GLN A 14 3.48 -69.69 46.71
CA GLN A 14 4.39 -70.82 46.52
C GLN A 14 3.90 -71.94 47.43
N SER A 15 3.60 -73.09 46.84
CA SER A 15 3.79 -74.44 47.41
C SER A 15 3.04 -75.40 46.48
N ASN A 16 3.45 -76.64 46.21
CA ASN A 16 4.60 -77.48 46.47
C ASN A 16 4.38 -78.61 45.43
N GLY A 17 5.37 -79.14 44.72
CA GLY A 17 6.61 -79.60 45.33
C GLY A 17 6.39 -80.91 46.12
N THR A 18 5.51 -81.81 45.68
CA THR A 18 5.46 -83.19 46.20
C THR A 18 6.34 -84.10 45.35
N ALA A 19 7.64 -84.00 45.60
CA ALA A 19 8.55 -85.11 45.38
C ALA A 19 8.34 -86.12 46.51
N ASN A 20 7.63 -87.21 46.22
CA ASN A 20 7.66 -88.38 47.09
C ASN A 20 8.59 -89.41 46.45
N GLY A 21 9.77 -89.55 47.05
CA GLY A 21 10.70 -90.61 46.71
C GLY A 21 10.15 -91.94 47.21
N GLN A 22 9.81 -92.82 46.28
CA GLN A 22 9.80 -94.27 46.56
C GLN A 22 10.97 -94.89 45.82
N LYS A 23 12.00 -95.27 46.60
CA LYS A 23 13.02 -96.24 46.22
C LYS A 23 12.33 -97.59 46.00
N GLY A 24 12.16 -97.97 44.74
CA GLY A 24 11.88 -99.33 44.27
C GLY A 24 12.99 -99.79 43.33
N PRO A 25 13.21 -101.10 43.15
CA PRO A 25 14.52 -101.66 42.81
C PRO A 25 15.02 -101.28 41.41
N ILE A 26 16.33 -101.04 41.31
CA ILE A 26 17.05 -100.82 40.05
C ILE A 26 16.96 -102.12 39.25
N ILE A 27 16.12 -102.13 38.21
CA ILE A 27 16.09 -103.18 37.20
C ILE A 27 17.14 -102.79 36.16
N PRO A 28 18.29 -103.49 36.03
CA PRO A 28 19.24 -103.20 34.97
C PRO A 28 18.58 -103.54 33.63
N LYS A 29 18.30 -102.52 32.82
CA LYS A 29 17.93 -102.70 31.42
C LYS A 29 19.13 -103.29 30.68
N SER A 30 18.88 -104.39 29.97
CA SER A 30 19.84 -105.17 29.19
C SER A 30 20.38 -104.35 27.99
N ALA A 31 21.64 -104.61 27.63
CA ALA A 31 22.46 -103.86 26.66
C ALA A 31 21.91 -103.78 25.21
N ASN A 32 20.77 -104.41 24.91
CA ASN A 32 20.11 -104.36 23.60
C ASN A 32 19.00 -103.29 23.49
N GLU A 33 18.73 -102.49 24.53
CA GLU A 33 17.78 -101.37 24.46
C GLU A 33 18.47 -100.00 24.19
N ALA A 34 19.82 -99.96 24.17
CA ALA A 34 20.63 -98.74 23.98
C ALA A 34 21.02 -98.42 22.52
N LEU A 35 20.54 -99.21 21.53
CA LEU A 35 20.85 -99.04 20.10
C LEU A 35 19.61 -98.79 19.23
N ARG A 36 18.54 -98.21 19.79
CA ARG A 36 17.40 -97.72 19.01
C ARG A 36 17.52 -96.20 18.84
N PRO A 37 17.45 -95.64 17.62
CA PRO A 37 17.37 -94.21 17.45
C PRO A 37 16.10 -93.69 18.14
N GLU A 38 16.28 -92.80 19.10
CA GLU A 38 15.21 -92.10 19.80
C GLU A 38 14.39 -91.32 18.76
N ARG A 39 13.10 -91.65 18.62
CA ARG A 39 12.20 -90.90 17.74
C ARG A 39 12.03 -89.50 18.33
N VAL A 40 12.62 -88.52 17.65
CA VAL A 40 12.41 -87.10 17.88
C VAL A 40 10.89 -86.85 17.92
N PRO A 41 10.35 -86.11 18.91
CA PRO A 41 8.93 -85.80 18.95
C PRO A 41 8.50 -85.10 17.66
N ASP A 42 7.40 -85.55 17.06
CA ASP A 42 6.84 -84.93 15.86
C ASP A 42 6.60 -83.43 16.12
N PRO A 43 7.02 -82.53 15.20
CA PRO A 43 6.75 -81.11 15.36
C PRO A 43 5.23 -80.88 15.47
N PRO A 44 4.77 -79.95 16.33
CA PRO A 44 3.35 -79.73 16.56
C PRO A 44 2.63 -79.49 15.23
N LYS A 45 1.52 -80.22 15.01
CA LYS A 45 0.68 -80.07 13.82
C LYS A 45 0.34 -78.59 13.65
N ARG A 46 0.88 -77.95 12.61
CA ARG A 46 0.55 -76.58 12.21
C ARG A 46 -0.96 -76.42 12.20
N SER A 47 -1.47 -75.42 12.91
CA SER A 47 -2.91 -75.22 13.11
C SER A 47 -3.62 -75.07 11.75
N ARG A 48 -4.72 -75.80 11.55
CA ARG A 48 -5.56 -75.74 10.34
C ARG A 48 -6.20 -74.36 10.08
N LYS A 49 -6.04 -73.39 10.99
CA LYS A 49 -6.48 -71.99 10.81
C LYS A 49 -5.63 -71.19 9.81
N ALA A 50 -4.42 -71.66 9.49
CA ALA A 50 -3.53 -71.01 8.53
C ALA A 50 -3.92 -71.22 7.05
N ARG A 51 -5.01 -71.96 6.75
CA ARG A 51 -5.57 -72.17 5.40
C ARG A 51 -7.00 -71.64 5.22
N SER A 52 -7.42 -70.66 6.03
CA SER A 52 -8.67 -69.96 5.75
C SER A 52 -8.47 -69.01 4.56
N GLN A 53 -9.31 -69.11 3.52
CA GLN A 53 -9.32 -68.16 2.39
C GLN A 53 -9.39 -66.71 2.88
N MET A 54 -10.07 -66.47 4.01
CA MET A 54 -10.14 -65.16 4.67
C MET A 54 -8.80 -64.68 5.22
N VAL A 55 -7.97 -65.57 5.78
CA VAL A 55 -6.62 -65.21 6.28
C VAL A 55 -5.68 -64.92 5.13
N ILE A 56 -5.77 -65.66 4.03
CA ILE A 56 -4.98 -65.40 2.80
C ILE A 56 -5.41 -64.07 2.16
N PHE A 57 -6.72 -63.83 2.06
CA PHE A 57 -7.28 -62.58 1.57
C PHE A 57 -6.87 -61.38 2.43
N LEU A 58 -6.91 -61.51 3.76
CA LEU A 58 -6.48 -60.46 4.68
C LEU A 58 -4.96 -60.20 4.58
N ASN A 59 -4.14 -61.24 4.43
CA ASN A 59 -2.69 -61.08 4.23
C ASN A 59 -2.37 -60.43 2.87
N PHE A 60 -3.13 -60.75 1.83
CA PHE A 60 -3.06 -60.08 0.52
C PHE A 60 -3.45 -58.60 0.65
N LEU A 61 -4.55 -58.29 1.36
CA LEU A 61 -4.99 -56.92 1.60
C LEU A 61 -3.96 -56.11 2.41
N MET A 62 -3.34 -56.73 3.42
CA MET A 62 -2.26 -56.12 4.20
C MET A 62 -1.01 -55.89 3.35
N THR A 63 -0.62 -56.85 2.51
CA THR A 63 0.52 -56.69 1.59
C THR A 63 0.25 -55.59 0.57
N LEU A 64 -0.97 -55.51 0.05
CA LEU A 64 -1.40 -54.43 -0.85
C LEU A 64 -1.40 -53.08 -0.14
N ALA A 65 -1.88 -53.00 1.10
CA ALA A 65 -1.85 -51.79 1.90
C ALA A 65 -0.42 -51.32 2.18
N VAL A 66 0.50 -52.24 2.52
CA VAL A 66 1.92 -51.94 2.69
C VAL A 66 2.55 -51.48 1.38
N PHE A 67 2.25 -52.12 0.26
CA PHE A 67 2.75 -51.72 -1.05
C PHE A 67 2.28 -50.32 -1.44
N VAL A 68 0.99 -50.01 -1.24
CA VAL A 68 0.42 -48.67 -1.46
C VAL A 68 1.06 -47.65 -0.52
N ALA A 69 1.31 -48.00 0.75
CA ALA A 69 1.98 -47.11 1.70
C ALA A 69 3.43 -46.81 1.28
N VAL A 70 4.19 -47.83 0.85
CA VAL A 70 5.57 -47.66 0.35
C VAL A 70 5.58 -46.82 -0.93
N ALA A 71 4.66 -47.09 -1.87
CA ALA A 71 4.50 -46.28 -3.08
C ALA A 71 4.12 -44.82 -2.76
N ALA A 72 3.24 -44.60 -1.78
CA ALA A 72 2.85 -43.28 -1.32
C ALA A 72 4.03 -42.53 -0.66
N ILE A 73 4.81 -43.20 0.20
CA ILE A 73 6.01 -42.62 0.82
C ILE A 73 7.05 -42.28 -0.24
N GLY A 74 7.31 -43.20 -1.19
CA GLY A 74 8.24 -42.96 -2.29
C GLY A 74 7.80 -41.80 -3.19
N GLY A 75 6.51 -41.74 -3.52
CA GLY A 75 5.90 -40.64 -4.28
C GLY A 75 5.97 -39.31 -3.54
N ALA A 76 5.70 -39.28 -2.24
CA ALA A 76 5.82 -38.09 -1.41
C ALA A 76 7.26 -37.61 -1.30
N TYR A 77 8.22 -38.52 -1.11
CA TYR A 77 9.65 -38.21 -1.09
C TYR A 77 10.12 -37.62 -2.42
N TYR A 78 9.70 -38.22 -3.54
CA TYR A 78 9.99 -37.70 -4.88
C TYR A 78 9.41 -36.30 -5.11
N ALA A 79 8.14 -36.08 -4.75
CA ALA A 79 7.49 -34.77 -4.85
C ALA A 79 8.22 -33.72 -3.99
N PHE A 80 8.62 -34.08 -2.77
CA PHE A 80 9.34 -33.22 -1.85
C PHE A 80 10.75 -32.87 -2.35
N SER A 81 11.42 -33.84 -2.97
CA SER A 81 12.74 -33.65 -3.58
C SER A 81 12.67 -32.70 -4.78
N ILE A 82 11.64 -32.81 -5.63
CA ILE A 82 11.45 -31.89 -6.77
C ILE A 82 11.06 -30.50 -6.29
N TYR A 83 10.20 -30.41 -5.28
CA TYR A 83 9.70 -29.12 -4.79
C TYR A 83 10.79 -28.23 -4.19
N GLN A 84 11.79 -28.84 -3.55
CA GLN A 84 12.95 -28.13 -2.98
C GLN A 84 14.18 -28.15 -3.89
N GLY A 85 14.15 -28.93 -4.97
CA GLY A 85 15.22 -28.99 -5.95
C GLY A 85 15.31 -27.69 -6.76
N PRO A 86 16.45 -27.47 -7.45
CA PRO A 86 16.62 -26.29 -8.29
C PRO A 86 15.58 -26.27 -9.41
N GLY A 87 15.01 -25.09 -9.65
CA GLY A 87 14.06 -24.88 -10.73
C GLY A 87 14.69 -24.94 -12.13
N PRO A 88 13.86 -25.05 -13.18
CA PRO A 88 14.31 -25.16 -14.57
C PRO A 88 14.86 -23.86 -15.18
N LEU A 89 14.65 -22.71 -14.53
CA LEU A 89 15.07 -21.41 -15.03
C LEU A 89 16.60 -21.25 -15.03
N THR A 90 17.16 -20.82 -16.16
CA THR A 90 18.59 -20.51 -16.32
C THR A 90 18.92 -19.03 -16.12
N THR A 91 17.91 -18.15 -16.24
CA THR A 91 18.04 -16.70 -16.04
C THR A 91 16.90 -16.16 -15.19
N ASN A 92 17.12 -15.01 -14.54
CA ASN A 92 16.07 -14.32 -13.80
C ASN A 92 14.92 -13.96 -14.74
N THR A 93 13.69 -14.22 -14.32
CA THR A 93 12.49 -14.05 -15.15
C THR A 93 11.38 -13.36 -14.35
N ASN A 94 10.73 -12.37 -14.96
CA ASN A 94 9.58 -11.71 -14.35
C ASN A 94 8.31 -12.55 -14.54
N PHE A 95 7.55 -12.74 -13.46
CA PHE A 95 6.29 -13.45 -13.47
C PHE A 95 5.18 -12.60 -12.87
N ILE A 96 4.05 -12.49 -13.56
CA ILE A 96 2.92 -11.66 -13.16
C ILE A 96 1.78 -12.53 -12.63
N VAL A 97 1.46 -12.39 -11.35
CA VAL A 97 0.24 -12.93 -10.72
C VAL A 97 -0.86 -11.89 -10.80
N ARG A 98 -1.95 -12.22 -11.51
CA ARG A 98 -3.11 -11.34 -11.67
C ARG A 98 -3.88 -11.21 -10.36
N ASN A 99 -4.54 -10.07 -10.17
CA ASN A 99 -5.44 -9.91 -9.04
C ASN A 99 -6.62 -10.89 -9.14
N GLY A 100 -6.94 -11.58 -8.04
CA GLY A 100 -7.96 -12.63 -7.99
C GLY A 100 -7.54 -13.99 -8.59
N ALA A 101 -6.30 -14.16 -9.06
CA ALA A 101 -5.85 -15.44 -9.60
C ALA A 101 -5.79 -16.53 -8.51
N GLY A 102 -6.44 -17.66 -8.77
CA GLY A 102 -6.42 -18.82 -7.86
C GLY A 102 -5.12 -19.63 -7.99
N LEU A 103 -4.82 -20.46 -6.97
CA LEU A 103 -3.62 -21.31 -6.94
C LEU A 103 -3.46 -22.19 -8.20
N SER A 104 -4.57 -22.74 -8.72
CA SER A 104 -4.55 -23.55 -9.94
C SER A 104 -4.14 -22.73 -11.17
N GLU A 105 -4.65 -21.51 -11.32
CA GLU A 105 -4.27 -20.64 -12.45
C GLU A 105 -2.79 -20.26 -12.37
N ILE A 106 -2.32 -19.92 -11.16
CA ILE A 106 -0.92 -19.58 -10.90
C ILE A 106 -0.01 -20.76 -11.26
N ALA A 107 -0.33 -21.97 -10.77
CA ALA A 107 0.46 -23.17 -11.05
C ALA A 107 0.53 -23.47 -12.56
N ASN A 108 -0.61 -23.39 -13.27
CA ASN A 108 -0.67 -23.63 -14.71
C ASN A 108 0.20 -22.62 -15.48
N ARG A 109 0.15 -21.34 -15.09
CA ARG A 109 0.95 -20.29 -15.74
C ARG A 109 2.43 -20.43 -15.42
N LEU A 110 2.81 -20.81 -14.20
CA LEU A 110 4.20 -21.08 -13.86
C LEU A 110 4.77 -22.22 -14.72
N GLU A 111 4.03 -23.32 -14.88
CA GLU A 111 4.46 -24.45 -15.71
C GLU A 111 4.49 -24.07 -17.20
N SER A 112 3.46 -23.40 -17.71
CA SER A 112 3.38 -22.97 -19.12
C SER A 112 4.50 -22.00 -19.52
N ASN A 113 5.04 -21.24 -18.57
CA ASN A 113 6.19 -20.35 -18.79
C ASN A 113 7.53 -21.02 -18.47
N ASN A 114 7.57 -22.35 -18.26
CA ASN A 114 8.76 -23.12 -17.89
C ASN A 114 9.46 -22.59 -16.62
N ILE A 115 8.70 -22.01 -15.69
CA ILE A 115 9.21 -21.52 -14.40
C ILE A 115 9.27 -22.65 -13.38
N ILE A 116 8.32 -23.59 -13.44
CA ILE A 116 8.28 -24.80 -12.62
C ILE A 116 8.16 -26.04 -13.52
N THR A 117 8.53 -27.22 -13.00
CA THR A 117 8.52 -28.48 -13.75
C THR A 117 7.19 -29.22 -13.73
N ASP A 118 6.38 -29.12 -12.67
CA ASP A 118 5.09 -29.79 -12.55
C ASP A 118 4.08 -28.96 -11.75
N GLN A 119 2.98 -28.57 -12.38
CA GLN A 119 1.89 -27.79 -11.77
C GLN A 119 1.21 -28.52 -10.59
N ARG A 120 1.13 -29.86 -10.64
CA ARG A 120 0.37 -30.67 -9.66
C ARG A 120 1.15 -30.76 -8.36
N ILE A 121 2.46 -30.97 -8.45
CA ILE A 121 3.37 -30.96 -7.30
C ILE A 121 3.33 -29.59 -6.63
N PHE A 122 3.49 -28.51 -7.41
CA PHE A 122 3.42 -27.15 -6.90
C PHE A 122 2.09 -26.88 -6.19
N ARG A 123 0.95 -27.21 -6.82
CA ARG A 123 -0.38 -26.99 -6.25
C ARG A 123 -0.60 -27.78 -4.96
N TRP A 124 -0.27 -29.07 -4.94
CA TRP A 124 -0.53 -29.93 -3.79
C TRP A 124 0.33 -29.51 -2.60
N LEU A 125 1.63 -29.31 -2.79
CA LEU A 125 2.51 -28.89 -1.69
C LEU A 125 2.22 -27.47 -1.24
N THR A 126 1.98 -26.54 -2.16
CA THR A 126 1.60 -25.17 -1.80
C THR A 126 0.31 -25.15 -0.98
N ALA A 127 -0.71 -25.94 -1.36
CA ALA A 127 -1.94 -26.06 -0.58
C ALA A 127 -1.71 -26.65 0.82
N THR A 128 -0.72 -27.52 1.01
CA THR A 128 -0.35 -28.02 2.35
C THR A 128 0.49 -27.03 3.18
N TYR A 129 1.19 -26.10 2.52
CA TYR A 129 2.05 -25.11 3.18
C TYR A 129 1.33 -23.80 3.50
N LEU A 130 0.30 -23.42 2.73
CA LEU A 130 -0.55 -22.28 3.03
C LEU A 130 -1.47 -22.64 4.20
N HIS A 131 -1.37 -21.87 5.28
CA HIS A 131 -2.25 -22.01 6.45
C HIS A 131 -3.57 -21.27 6.19
N ASP A 132 -4.58 -21.47 7.04
CA ASP A 132 -5.88 -20.83 6.93
C ASP A 132 -5.75 -19.30 6.79
N GLY A 133 -6.23 -18.76 5.66
CA GLY A 133 -6.19 -17.33 5.33
C GLY A 133 -4.94 -16.83 4.60
N GLU A 134 -3.90 -17.67 4.44
CA GLU A 134 -2.74 -17.33 3.62
C GLU A 134 -3.05 -17.55 2.13
N THR A 135 -2.68 -16.59 1.30
CA THR A 135 -2.85 -16.67 -0.16
C THR A 135 -1.60 -16.16 -0.86
N LEU A 136 -1.41 -16.64 -2.09
CA LEU A 136 -0.38 -16.11 -2.98
C LEU A 136 -0.80 -14.69 -3.40
N ARG A 137 0.05 -13.71 -3.16
CA ARG A 137 -0.27 -12.30 -3.39
C ARG A 137 -0.15 -11.97 -4.87
N ALA A 138 -1.08 -11.15 -5.37
CA ALA A 138 -0.97 -10.60 -6.72
C ALA A 138 0.20 -9.63 -6.85
N GLY A 139 0.79 -9.54 -8.04
CA GLY A 139 1.93 -8.67 -8.30
C GLY A 139 2.86 -9.21 -9.39
N GLU A 140 3.84 -8.39 -9.76
CA GLU A 140 4.96 -8.78 -10.62
C GLU A 140 6.14 -9.20 -9.75
N TYR A 141 6.72 -10.37 -9.99
CA TYR A 141 7.78 -10.95 -9.18
C TYR A 141 8.99 -11.27 -10.04
N GLU A 142 10.18 -10.95 -9.55
CA GLU A 142 11.43 -11.41 -10.15
C GLU A 142 11.77 -12.79 -9.57
N ILE A 143 11.68 -13.83 -10.40
CA ILE A 143 12.05 -15.19 -10.04
C ILE A 143 13.50 -15.43 -10.46
N LYS A 144 14.35 -15.75 -9.49
CA LYS A 144 15.78 -15.99 -9.73
C LYS A 144 16.01 -17.29 -10.50
N ALA A 145 17.10 -17.33 -11.27
CA ALA A 145 17.57 -18.56 -11.90
C ALA A 145 17.75 -19.68 -10.86
N GLY A 146 17.30 -20.90 -11.19
CA GLY A 146 17.37 -22.05 -10.31
C GLY A 146 16.48 -22.01 -9.07
N ALA A 147 15.62 -20.99 -8.90
CA ALA A 147 14.71 -20.91 -7.76
C ALA A 147 13.82 -22.16 -7.65
N SER A 148 13.75 -22.77 -6.47
CA SER A 148 12.92 -23.95 -6.24
C SER A 148 11.42 -23.58 -6.23
N MET A 149 10.55 -24.59 -6.39
CA MET A 149 9.11 -24.37 -6.22
C MET A 149 8.76 -23.82 -4.84
N LYS A 150 9.51 -24.23 -3.81
CA LYS A 150 9.41 -23.68 -2.45
C LYS A 150 9.77 -22.20 -2.41
N ASP A 151 10.89 -21.80 -3.01
CA ASP A 151 11.32 -20.39 -3.03
C ASP A 151 10.31 -19.51 -3.77
N ILE A 152 9.76 -20.02 -4.89
CA ILE A 152 8.72 -19.33 -5.65
C ILE A 152 7.45 -19.18 -4.80
N MET A 153 7.02 -20.25 -4.13
CA MET A 153 5.87 -20.19 -3.23
C MET A 153 6.09 -19.18 -2.10
N GLU A 154 7.27 -19.18 -1.46
CA GLU A 154 7.61 -18.24 -0.39
C GLU A 154 7.66 -16.79 -0.90
N LEU A 155 8.20 -16.57 -2.10
CA LEU A 155 8.22 -15.25 -2.77
C LEU A 155 6.80 -14.74 -3.00
N LEU A 156 5.95 -15.55 -3.61
CA LEU A 156 4.55 -15.21 -3.89
C LEU A 156 3.72 -15.04 -2.61
N LYS A 157 3.99 -15.84 -1.58
CA LYS A 157 3.38 -15.73 -0.25
C LYS A 157 3.81 -14.44 0.46
N SER A 158 5.09 -14.08 0.36
CA SER A 158 5.65 -12.89 1.01
C SER A 158 5.11 -11.58 0.43
N GLY A 159 4.62 -11.60 -0.81
CA GLY A 159 4.16 -10.40 -1.50
C GLY A 159 5.26 -9.41 -1.88
N LYS A 160 6.54 -9.84 -1.84
CA LYS A 160 7.71 -9.06 -2.30
C LYS A 160 7.71 -8.90 -3.82
N SER A 161 6.71 -8.21 -4.31
CA SER A 161 6.51 -7.86 -5.71
C SER A 161 7.29 -6.60 -6.06
N ILE A 162 7.54 -6.42 -7.34
CA ILE A 162 8.06 -5.19 -7.92
C ILE A 162 6.99 -4.11 -7.76
N LEU A 163 7.35 -3.05 -7.06
CA LEU A 163 6.51 -1.87 -6.88
C LEU A 163 6.93 -0.78 -7.85
N TYR A 164 5.93 -0.22 -8.52
CA TYR A 164 6.01 0.99 -9.32
C TYR A 164 5.48 2.16 -8.48
N SER A 165 5.79 3.38 -8.91
CA SER A 165 5.31 4.58 -8.21
C SER A 165 4.90 5.66 -9.19
N VAL A 166 3.79 6.32 -8.89
CA VAL A 166 3.36 7.54 -9.56
C VAL A 166 3.36 8.68 -8.54
N THR A 167 4.11 9.74 -8.85
CA THR A 167 4.18 10.94 -8.01
C THR A 167 3.24 12.00 -8.56
N LEU A 168 2.34 12.48 -7.70
CA LEU A 168 1.35 13.51 -7.98
C LEU A 168 1.63 14.69 -7.04
N PRO A 169 2.44 15.67 -7.48
CA PRO A 169 2.80 16.83 -6.67
C PRO A 169 1.59 17.64 -6.18
N GLU A 170 1.80 18.33 -5.06
CA GLU A 170 0.85 19.28 -4.47
C GLU A 170 0.58 20.45 -5.43
N GLY A 171 -0.62 21.05 -5.32
CA GLY A 171 -1.00 22.19 -6.16
C GLY A 171 -1.35 21.86 -7.61
N LEU A 172 -1.41 20.56 -7.97
CA LEU A 172 -1.99 20.10 -9.23
C LEU A 172 -3.51 20.07 -9.17
N THR A 173 -4.15 20.37 -10.30
CA THR A 173 -5.59 20.19 -10.47
C THR A 173 -5.95 18.72 -10.65
N VAL A 174 -7.23 18.37 -10.46
CA VAL A 174 -7.70 17.00 -10.70
C VAL A 174 -7.44 16.57 -12.15
N ARG A 175 -7.64 17.49 -13.10
CA ARG A 175 -7.37 17.22 -14.53
C ARG A 175 -5.90 16.92 -14.79
N GLN A 176 -4.98 17.67 -14.20
CA GLN A 176 -3.54 17.43 -14.37
C GLN A 176 -3.12 16.10 -13.74
N MET A 177 -3.70 15.74 -12.58
CA MET A 177 -3.48 14.42 -11.97
C MET A 177 -4.01 13.29 -12.88
N PHE A 178 -5.18 13.47 -13.49
CA PHE A 178 -5.74 12.52 -14.46
C PHE A 178 -4.83 12.35 -15.66
N ASN A 179 -4.32 13.43 -16.24
CA ASN A 179 -3.38 13.37 -17.37
C ASN A 179 -2.10 12.60 -17.00
N LYS A 180 -1.58 12.77 -15.77
CA LYS A 180 -0.44 12.00 -15.26
C LYS A 180 -0.75 10.51 -15.11
N LEU A 181 -1.90 10.17 -14.53
CA LEU A 181 -2.33 8.77 -14.37
C LEU A 181 -2.62 8.10 -15.72
N GLN A 182 -3.15 8.84 -16.68
CA GLN A 182 -3.42 8.35 -18.03
C GLN A 182 -2.11 8.01 -18.77
N ALA A 183 -1.08 8.84 -18.60
CA ALA A 183 0.22 8.67 -19.24
C ALA A 183 1.06 7.50 -18.65
N ASP A 184 0.73 7.03 -17.44
CA ASP A 184 1.44 5.90 -16.82
C ASP A 184 1.11 4.59 -17.54
N VAL A 185 2.12 3.92 -18.13
CA VAL A 185 1.94 2.70 -18.94
C VAL A 185 1.79 1.42 -18.12
N VAL A 186 2.06 1.47 -16.81
CA VAL A 186 2.02 0.31 -15.92
C VAL A 186 0.66 0.15 -15.27
N LEU A 187 -0.04 1.26 -15.03
CA LEU A 187 -1.43 1.27 -14.63
C LEU A 187 -2.34 0.77 -15.76
N GLU A 188 -3.40 0.05 -15.37
CA GLU A 188 -4.37 -0.52 -16.30
C GLU A 188 -5.76 0.10 -16.14
N GLY A 189 -6.61 -0.11 -17.16
CA GLY A 189 -8.00 0.32 -17.16
C GLY A 189 -8.19 1.81 -17.38
N ASP A 190 -9.41 2.18 -17.76
CA ASP A 190 -9.75 3.56 -18.04
C ASP A 190 -9.90 4.38 -16.75
N LEU A 191 -9.69 5.68 -16.88
CA LEU A 191 -10.05 6.63 -15.83
C LEU A 191 -11.58 6.77 -15.74
N PRO A 192 -12.14 7.12 -14.56
CA PRO A 192 -13.54 7.48 -14.43
C PRO A 192 -13.92 8.57 -15.45
N SER A 193 -15.09 8.44 -16.07
CA SER A 193 -15.60 9.44 -17.03
C SER A 193 -15.92 10.78 -16.37
N ALA A 194 -16.39 10.74 -15.12
CA ALA A 194 -16.61 11.93 -14.30
C ALA A 194 -15.35 12.27 -13.51
N LEU A 195 -14.95 13.54 -13.56
CA LEU A 195 -13.88 14.05 -12.71
C LEU A 195 -14.37 14.19 -11.26
N PRO A 196 -13.56 13.75 -10.27
CA PRO A 196 -13.75 14.13 -8.88
C PRO A 196 -13.75 15.65 -8.70
N PRO A 197 -14.40 16.18 -7.64
CA PRO A 197 -14.32 17.60 -7.31
C PRO A 197 -12.88 18.08 -7.09
N GLU A 198 -12.57 19.31 -7.47
CA GLU A 198 -11.26 19.90 -7.18
C GLU A 198 -10.98 19.93 -5.67
N GLY A 199 -9.74 19.65 -5.25
CA GLY A 199 -9.38 19.54 -3.84
C GLY A 199 -9.65 18.18 -3.19
N SER A 200 -10.33 17.26 -3.90
CA SER A 200 -10.74 15.96 -3.35
C SER A 200 -9.69 14.85 -3.43
N LEU A 201 -8.58 15.06 -4.15
CA LEU A 201 -7.57 14.03 -4.36
C LEU A 201 -6.29 14.37 -3.61
N ARG A 202 -5.79 13.45 -2.79
CA ARG A 202 -4.57 13.71 -2.01
C ARG A 202 -3.35 13.70 -2.93
N PRO A 203 -2.56 14.78 -2.98
CA PRO A 203 -1.25 14.74 -3.62
C PRO A 203 -0.28 13.89 -2.78
N ASP A 204 0.38 12.91 -3.41
CA ASP A 204 1.39 12.05 -2.78
C ASP A 204 2.12 11.23 -3.85
N THR A 205 3.08 10.41 -3.42
CA THR A 205 3.64 9.32 -4.22
C THR A 205 2.93 8.01 -3.90
N TYR A 206 2.20 7.48 -4.88
CA TYR A 206 1.44 6.25 -4.75
C TYR A 206 2.23 5.08 -5.29
N LYS A 207 2.48 4.08 -4.43
CA LYS A 207 3.13 2.82 -4.80
C LYS A 207 2.08 1.79 -5.21
N PHE A 208 2.32 1.09 -6.31
CA PHE A 208 1.38 0.12 -6.86
C PHE A 208 2.11 -1.02 -7.59
N THR A 209 1.39 -2.10 -7.91
CA THR A 209 1.92 -3.22 -8.69
C THR A 209 1.42 -3.16 -10.12
N ARG A 210 2.13 -3.82 -11.05
CA ARG A 210 1.67 -3.92 -12.44
C ARG A 210 0.25 -4.49 -12.49
N GLY A 211 -0.62 -3.82 -13.24
CA GLY A 211 -2.02 -4.22 -13.40
C GLY A 211 -2.99 -3.59 -12.39
N THR A 212 -2.50 -2.81 -11.42
CA THR A 212 -3.36 -1.95 -10.58
C THR A 212 -4.18 -1.03 -11.47
N LYS A 213 -5.47 -0.88 -11.16
CA LYS A 213 -6.38 -0.07 -11.98
C LYS A 213 -6.23 1.41 -11.66
N ARG A 214 -6.32 2.27 -12.67
CA ARG A 214 -6.31 3.73 -12.47
C ARG A 214 -7.42 4.21 -11.52
N THR A 215 -8.59 3.55 -11.59
CA THR A 215 -9.72 3.80 -10.69
C THR A 215 -9.40 3.51 -9.22
N GLU A 216 -8.60 2.47 -8.95
CA GLU A 216 -8.18 2.09 -7.60
C GLU A 216 -7.27 3.16 -6.99
N ILE A 217 -6.32 3.68 -7.78
CA ILE A 217 -5.46 4.81 -7.36
C ILE A 217 -6.31 6.04 -7.03
N ILE A 218 -7.29 6.39 -7.86
CA ILE A 218 -8.17 7.54 -7.60
C ILE A 218 -8.98 7.34 -6.31
N GLN A 219 -9.53 6.14 -6.09
CA GLN A 219 -10.26 5.82 -4.86
C GLN A 219 -9.35 5.93 -3.63
N GLN A 220 -8.11 5.43 -3.73
CA GLN A 220 -7.12 5.55 -2.68
C GLN A 220 -6.79 7.02 -2.39
N MET A 221 -6.58 7.84 -3.42
CA MET A 221 -6.32 9.28 -3.30
C MET A 221 -7.47 10.01 -2.61
N ALA A 222 -8.71 9.74 -3.04
CA ALA A 222 -9.90 10.38 -2.48
C ALA A 222 -10.10 10.00 -1.01
N ALA A 223 -10.03 8.71 -0.69
CA ALA A 223 -10.15 8.23 0.68
C ALA A 223 -9.05 8.79 1.59
N ALA A 224 -7.82 8.88 1.08
CA ALA A 224 -6.69 9.44 1.83
C ALA A 224 -6.85 10.95 2.06
N GLN A 225 -7.41 11.69 1.09
CA GLN A 225 -7.68 13.13 1.25
C GLN A 225 -8.80 13.38 2.24
N THR A 226 -9.93 12.67 2.14
CA THR A 226 -11.03 12.78 3.09
C THR A 226 -10.53 12.55 4.51
N LYS A 227 -9.77 11.47 4.74
CA LYS A 227 -9.19 11.18 6.05
C LYS A 227 -8.25 12.28 6.54
N LEU A 228 -7.40 12.82 5.67
CA LEU A 228 -6.45 13.87 6.02
C LEU A 228 -7.18 15.16 6.41
N VAL A 229 -8.13 15.60 5.59
CA VAL A 229 -8.95 16.78 5.84
C VAL A 229 -9.72 16.62 7.14
N ASP A 230 -10.34 15.47 7.39
CA ASP A 230 -11.10 15.21 8.62
C ASP A 230 -10.21 15.35 9.85
N GLN A 231 -9.03 14.73 9.83
CA GLN A 231 -8.08 14.76 10.94
C GLN A 231 -7.55 16.16 11.24
N ILE A 232 -7.26 16.96 10.21
CA ILE A 232 -6.77 18.32 10.39
C ILE A 232 -7.91 19.26 10.81
N TRP A 233 -9.07 19.14 10.17
CA TRP A 233 -10.23 19.97 10.46
C TRP A 233 -10.71 19.83 11.91
N GLU A 234 -10.70 18.61 12.47
CA GLU A 234 -11.05 18.37 13.87
C GLU A 234 -10.08 19.03 14.86
N LYS A 235 -8.82 19.22 14.47
CA LYS A 235 -7.74 19.76 15.31
C LYS A 235 -7.43 21.23 15.07
N ARG A 236 -8.17 21.89 14.17
CA ARG A 236 -7.92 23.30 13.81
C ARG A 236 -8.05 24.24 15.02
N ASP A 237 -7.33 25.36 14.98
CA ASP A 237 -7.47 26.42 15.98
C ASP A 237 -8.93 26.95 15.96
N SER A 238 -9.52 27.13 17.14
CA SER A 238 -10.91 27.56 17.30
C SER A 238 -11.17 28.98 16.79
N SER A 239 -10.13 29.77 16.57
CA SER A 239 -10.21 31.09 15.94
C SER A 239 -10.40 31.05 14.42
N VAL A 240 -10.25 29.89 13.76
CA VAL A 240 -10.44 29.76 12.31
C VAL A 240 -11.94 29.83 11.98
N GLN A 241 -12.37 30.99 11.46
CA GLN A 241 -13.76 31.29 11.10
C GLN A 241 -14.10 30.84 9.67
N LEU A 242 -14.07 29.53 9.42
CA LEU A 242 -14.52 28.93 8.17
C LEU A 242 -15.82 28.15 8.39
N ALA A 243 -16.80 28.31 7.50
CA ALA A 243 -18.14 27.77 7.73
C ALA A 243 -18.18 26.25 7.63
N ASN A 244 -17.37 25.65 6.76
CA ASN A 244 -17.40 24.22 6.48
C ASN A 244 -16.05 23.72 5.91
N LYS A 245 -15.94 22.40 5.74
CA LYS A 245 -14.74 21.74 5.18
C LYS A 245 -14.48 22.11 3.72
N GLN A 246 -15.50 22.46 2.95
CA GLN A 246 -15.32 22.89 1.57
C GLN A 246 -14.56 24.22 1.51
N ASP A 247 -14.98 25.20 2.31
CA ASP A 247 -14.30 26.51 2.41
C ASP A 247 -12.85 26.36 2.89
N PHE A 248 -12.62 25.42 3.80
CA PHE A 248 -11.30 25.04 4.27
C PHE A 248 -10.38 24.50 3.18
N ILE A 249 -10.85 23.53 2.39
CA ILE A 249 -10.08 22.99 1.26
C ILE A 249 -9.89 24.08 0.19
N THR A 250 -10.90 24.91 -0.05
CA THR A 250 -10.81 26.02 -1.01
C THR A 250 -9.71 26.99 -0.62
N LEU A 251 -9.69 27.45 0.63
CA LEU A 251 -8.64 28.34 1.11
C LEU A 251 -7.26 27.67 1.10
N ALA A 252 -7.16 26.41 1.51
CA ALA A 252 -5.90 25.66 1.43
C ALA A 252 -5.38 25.55 0.00
N SER A 253 -6.26 25.36 -0.99
CA SER A 253 -5.86 25.32 -2.41
C SER A 253 -5.34 26.67 -2.92
N ILE A 254 -5.84 27.79 -2.37
CA ILE A 254 -5.33 29.13 -2.69
C ILE A 254 -3.95 29.32 -2.07
N VAL A 255 -3.81 29.01 -0.78
CA VAL A 255 -2.53 29.10 -0.06
C VAL A 255 -1.44 28.24 -0.70
N GLU A 256 -1.78 27.02 -1.14
CA GLU A 256 -0.87 26.12 -1.87
C GLU A 256 -0.31 26.75 -3.15
N LYS A 257 -1.14 27.50 -3.88
CA LYS A 257 -0.74 28.15 -5.13
C LYS A 257 -0.04 29.49 -4.92
N GLU A 258 -0.14 30.07 -3.73
CA GLU A 258 0.38 31.40 -3.43
C GLU A 258 1.85 31.37 -3.01
N THR A 259 2.27 30.40 -2.19
CA THR A 259 3.65 30.29 -1.74
C THR A 259 4.16 28.86 -1.78
N GLY A 260 5.38 28.69 -2.32
CA GLY A 260 6.14 27.46 -2.21
C GLY A 260 7.01 27.37 -0.95
N LEU A 261 7.11 28.45 -0.17
CA LEU A 261 7.92 28.47 1.05
C LEU A 261 7.12 27.96 2.24
N ALA A 262 7.64 26.91 2.88
CA ALA A 262 6.99 26.27 4.02
C ALA A 262 6.77 27.25 5.19
N ASP A 263 7.77 28.07 5.50
CA ASP A 263 7.75 28.97 6.66
C ASP A 263 6.74 30.12 6.53
N GLU A 264 6.39 30.53 5.30
CA GLU A 264 5.46 31.64 5.06
C GLU A 264 4.01 31.19 4.95
N ARG A 265 3.76 29.91 4.72
CA ARG A 265 2.45 29.37 4.35
C ARG A 265 1.38 29.67 5.42
N ALA A 266 1.74 29.57 6.70
CA ALA A 266 0.85 29.90 7.81
C ALA A 266 0.60 31.42 7.97
N HIS A 267 1.53 32.26 7.50
CA HIS A 267 1.36 33.71 7.47
C HIS A 267 0.47 34.14 6.30
N VAL A 268 0.67 33.57 5.11
CA VAL A 268 -0.20 33.77 3.95
C VAL A 268 -1.64 33.33 4.28
N ALA A 269 -1.81 32.18 4.93
CA ALA A 269 -3.11 31.73 5.42
C ALA A 269 -3.75 32.75 6.40
N SER A 270 -2.97 33.32 7.31
CA SER A 270 -3.40 34.38 8.23
C SER A 270 -3.94 35.61 7.48
N VAL A 271 -3.22 36.08 6.46
CA VAL A 271 -3.65 37.24 5.65
C VAL A 271 -5.00 36.98 4.99
N PHE A 272 -5.18 35.82 4.34
CA PHE A 272 -6.45 35.51 3.69
C PHE A 272 -7.61 35.37 4.69
N LEU A 273 -7.38 34.72 5.84
CA LEU A 273 -8.40 34.64 6.90
C LEU A 273 -8.76 36.02 7.46
N ASN A 274 -7.78 36.89 7.67
CA ASN A 274 -8.00 38.28 8.11
C ASN A 274 -8.81 39.08 7.08
N ARG A 275 -8.51 38.92 5.79
CA ARG A 275 -9.28 39.53 4.69
C ARG A 275 -10.73 39.03 4.69
N LEU A 276 -10.95 37.72 4.81
CA LEU A 276 -12.30 37.14 4.90
C LEU A 276 -13.08 37.70 6.07
N GLY A 277 -12.47 37.75 7.27
CA GLY A 277 -13.09 38.30 8.47
C GLY A 277 -13.49 39.78 8.36
N LYS A 278 -12.80 40.54 7.50
CA LYS A 278 -13.12 41.96 7.20
C LYS A 278 -14.00 42.15 5.97
N GLY A 279 -14.41 41.08 5.29
CA GLY A 279 -15.17 41.16 4.03
C GLY A 279 -14.39 41.79 2.88
N MET A 280 -13.05 41.75 2.96
CA MET A 280 -12.16 42.18 1.87
C MET A 280 -12.12 41.11 0.78
N ARG A 281 -11.83 41.54 -0.45
CA ARG A 281 -11.54 40.63 -1.55
C ARG A 281 -10.20 39.93 -1.32
N LEU A 282 -10.06 38.68 -1.78
CA LEU A 282 -8.80 37.94 -1.58
C LEU A 282 -7.71 38.39 -2.54
N GLN A 283 -8.06 38.79 -3.77
CA GLN A 283 -7.13 39.29 -4.79
C GLN A 283 -5.91 38.37 -4.99
N SER A 284 -6.17 37.07 -5.19
CA SER A 284 -5.14 36.05 -5.42
C SER A 284 -5.10 35.65 -6.89
N ASP A 285 -3.95 35.81 -7.52
CA ASP A 285 -3.69 35.48 -8.92
C ASP A 285 -4.06 34.04 -9.33
N PRO A 286 -3.68 32.99 -8.57
CA PRO A 286 -4.08 31.62 -8.85
C PRO A 286 -5.58 31.43 -9.09
N THR A 287 -6.43 32.21 -8.42
CA THR A 287 -7.89 32.12 -8.58
C THR A 287 -8.36 32.66 -9.94
N VAL A 288 -7.71 33.72 -10.44
CA VAL A 288 -7.94 34.25 -11.79
C VAL A 288 -7.49 33.25 -12.84
N ILE A 289 -6.29 32.67 -12.65
CA ILE A 289 -5.74 31.65 -13.54
C ILE A 289 -6.71 30.49 -13.68
N TYR A 290 -7.20 29.95 -12.56
CA TYR A 290 -8.16 28.86 -12.59
C TYR A 290 -9.50 29.29 -13.22
N GLY A 291 -9.98 30.51 -12.96
CA GLY A 291 -11.19 31.03 -13.61
C GLY A 291 -11.09 31.15 -15.13
N LEU A 292 -9.90 31.37 -15.67
CA LEU A 292 -9.66 31.54 -17.11
C LEU A 292 -9.41 30.23 -17.86
N PHE A 293 -8.66 29.32 -17.25
CA PHE A 293 -8.18 28.10 -17.90
C PHE A 293 -8.77 26.81 -17.32
N GLY A 294 -9.48 26.92 -16.19
CA GLY A 294 -10.02 25.78 -15.46
C GLY A 294 -8.92 24.80 -15.03
N GLY A 295 -9.32 23.53 -14.93
CA GLY A 295 -8.44 22.44 -14.51
C GLY A 295 -7.25 22.18 -15.44
N GLU A 296 -7.27 22.60 -16.70
CA GLU A 296 -6.11 22.42 -17.59
C GLU A 296 -4.89 23.25 -17.10
N GLY A 297 -5.17 24.40 -16.47
CA GLY A 297 -4.16 25.34 -16.02
C GLY A 297 -3.67 26.28 -17.13
N LYS A 298 -2.89 27.29 -16.75
CA LYS A 298 -2.35 28.30 -17.67
C LYS A 298 -1.32 27.68 -18.61
N PRO A 299 -1.38 27.96 -19.92
CA PRO A 299 -0.29 27.63 -20.84
C PRO A 299 1.05 28.25 -20.40
N SER A 300 2.14 27.50 -20.50
CA SER A 300 3.47 27.93 -20.03
C SER A 300 4.01 29.15 -20.80
N ASP A 301 3.62 29.30 -22.05
CA ASP A 301 4.04 30.34 -22.99
C ASP A 301 3.21 31.64 -22.90
N ARG A 302 2.08 31.63 -22.17
CA ARG A 302 1.19 32.79 -22.03
C ARG A 302 1.39 33.51 -20.69
N PRO A 303 1.76 34.81 -20.67
CA PRO A 303 1.76 35.59 -19.43
C PRO A 303 0.33 35.91 -18.96
N ILE A 304 0.21 36.38 -17.72
CA ILE A 304 -1.04 36.97 -17.21
C ILE A 304 -1.07 38.46 -17.52
N TYR A 305 -2.15 38.91 -18.14
CA TYR A 305 -2.35 40.30 -18.56
C TYR A 305 -3.23 41.05 -17.57
N GLN A 306 -3.11 42.38 -17.52
CA GLN A 306 -4.03 43.23 -16.75
C GLN A 306 -5.51 43.04 -17.15
N SER A 307 -5.78 42.74 -18.42
CA SER A 307 -7.14 42.43 -18.89
C SER A 307 -7.70 41.15 -18.31
N ASP A 308 -6.83 40.19 -17.96
CA ASP A 308 -7.23 38.92 -17.33
C ASP A 308 -7.77 39.16 -15.92
N LEU A 309 -7.13 40.04 -15.15
CA LEU A 309 -7.54 40.40 -13.78
C LEU A 309 -8.92 41.08 -13.73
N LYS A 310 -9.35 41.69 -14.84
CA LYS A 310 -10.64 42.38 -14.97
C LYS A 310 -11.75 41.50 -15.55
N LYS A 311 -11.42 40.27 -15.97
CA LYS A 311 -12.41 39.39 -16.61
C LYS A 311 -13.34 38.78 -15.55
N ASP A 312 -14.64 38.94 -15.76
CA ASP A 312 -15.65 38.40 -14.87
C ASP A 312 -15.68 36.87 -14.95
N THR A 313 -15.36 36.22 -13.83
CA THR A 313 -15.48 34.79 -13.64
C THR A 313 -15.88 34.51 -12.18
N PRO A 314 -16.58 33.41 -11.89
CA PRO A 314 -16.93 33.03 -10.51
C PRO A 314 -15.72 32.79 -9.60
N TYR A 315 -14.51 32.66 -10.17
CA TYR A 315 -13.28 32.42 -9.42
C TYR A 315 -12.42 33.68 -9.26
N ASN A 316 -12.72 34.77 -9.97
CA ASN A 316 -11.88 35.95 -9.95
C ASN A 316 -12.03 36.73 -8.64
N THR A 317 -11.13 36.45 -7.69
CA THR A 317 -11.12 37.09 -6.36
C THR A 317 -10.66 38.55 -6.37
N TYR A 318 -10.37 39.15 -7.53
CA TYR A 318 -10.26 40.60 -7.68
C TYR A 318 -11.63 41.27 -7.80
N LEU A 319 -12.66 40.52 -8.24
CA LEU A 319 -14.01 41.03 -8.48
C LEU A 319 -14.98 40.56 -7.41
N ILE A 320 -14.92 39.27 -7.04
CA ILE A 320 -15.79 38.68 -6.01
C ILE A 320 -15.29 38.98 -4.59
N LYS A 321 -16.20 39.00 -3.63
CA LYS A 321 -15.88 38.99 -2.19
C LYS A 321 -15.99 37.57 -1.66
N GLY A 322 -15.10 37.20 -0.74
CA GLY A 322 -15.08 35.86 -0.16
C GLY A 322 -14.28 34.85 -0.98
N LEU A 323 -14.54 33.56 -0.73
CA LEU A 323 -13.90 32.44 -1.42
C LEU A 323 -14.54 32.19 -2.79
N PRO A 324 -13.78 31.65 -3.76
CA PRO A 324 -14.35 31.10 -4.98
C PRO A 324 -15.25 29.88 -4.69
N PRO A 325 -16.12 29.46 -5.64
CA PRO A 325 -17.12 28.41 -5.39
C PRO A 325 -16.52 27.02 -5.12
N THR A 326 -15.31 26.74 -5.61
CA THR A 326 -14.59 25.47 -5.36
C THR A 326 -13.10 25.73 -5.16
N PRO A 327 -12.34 24.74 -4.65
CA PRO A 327 -10.89 24.74 -4.73
C PRO A 327 -10.40 24.93 -6.17
N ILE A 328 -9.18 25.44 -6.29
CA ILE A 328 -8.50 25.70 -7.57
C ILE A 328 -7.37 24.71 -7.87
N ALA A 329 -7.07 23.82 -6.93
CA ALA A 329 -6.07 22.77 -7.00
C ALA A 329 -6.30 21.76 -5.86
N ASN A 330 -5.53 20.67 -5.87
CA ASN A 330 -5.46 19.73 -4.75
C ASN A 330 -4.37 20.16 -3.76
N PRO A 331 -4.74 20.66 -2.56
CA PRO A 331 -3.76 21.13 -1.59
C PRO A 331 -3.04 19.97 -0.93
N GLY A 332 -1.78 20.22 -0.58
CA GLY A 332 -0.96 19.35 0.23
C GLY A 332 -1.36 19.33 1.69
N LYS A 333 -0.68 18.47 2.45
CA LYS A 333 -0.85 18.41 3.90
C LYS A 333 -0.47 19.74 4.55
N ASP A 334 0.63 20.34 4.11
CA ASP A 334 1.19 21.54 4.74
C ASP A 334 0.29 22.76 4.54
N ALA A 335 -0.38 22.89 3.37
CA ALA A 335 -1.38 23.94 3.14
C ALA A 335 -2.64 23.75 3.99
N LEU A 336 -3.11 22.52 4.14
CA LEU A 336 -4.21 22.22 5.05
C LEU A 336 -3.84 22.57 6.50
N GLU A 337 -2.65 22.19 6.96
CA GLU A 337 -2.18 22.51 8.32
C GLU A 337 -1.99 24.01 8.54
N ALA A 338 -1.47 24.74 7.55
CA ALA A 338 -1.30 26.19 7.60
C ALA A 338 -2.63 26.94 7.74
N VAL A 339 -3.68 26.51 7.03
CA VAL A 339 -5.01 27.10 7.17
C VAL A 339 -5.69 26.70 8.48
N ALA A 340 -5.44 25.49 8.98
CA ALA A 340 -5.98 25.03 10.24
C ALA A 340 -5.31 25.67 11.46
N ASN A 341 -4.04 26.05 11.34
CA ASN A 341 -3.24 26.66 12.40
C ASN A 341 -2.45 27.87 11.85
N PRO A 342 -3.14 28.94 11.44
CA PRO A 342 -2.49 30.11 10.87
C PRO A 342 -1.70 30.87 11.94
N TRP A 343 -0.76 31.71 11.51
CA TRP A 343 -0.12 32.65 12.43
C TRP A 343 -1.13 33.66 12.98
N LYS A 344 -0.93 34.08 14.23
CA LYS A 344 -1.76 35.09 14.89
C LYS A 344 -1.21 36.47 14.57
N THR A 345 -1.65 37.03 13.44
CA THR A 345 -1.24 38.35 12.95
C THR A 345 -2.46 39.18 12.56
N GLN A 346 -2.29 40.49 12.42
CA GLN A 346 -3.30 41.37 11.85
C GLN A 346 -2.97 41.76 10.41
N ASP A 347 -2.04 41.05 9.78
CA ASP A 347 -1.58 41.39 8.45
C ASP A 347 -2.69 41.19 7.42
N LEU A 348 -2.77 42.12 6.48
CA LEU A 348 -3.79 42.17 5.44
C LEU A 348 -3.17 42.18 4.05
N TYR A 349 -1.86 42.36 3.92
CA TYR A 349 -1.18 42.48 2.66
C TYR A 349 0.16 41.77 2.71
N PHE A 350 0.59 41.28 1.55
CA PHE A 350 1.95 40.78 1.36
C PHE A 350 2.40 41.16 -0.05
N VAL A 351 3.71 41.29 -0.22
CA VAL A 351 4.35 41.53 -1.53
C VAL A 351 5.70 40.83 -1.52
N ALA A 352 6.15 40.36 -2.69
CA ALA A 352 7.45 39.74 -2.83
C ALA A 352 8.58 40.61 -2.24
N ASP A 353 9.54 39.98 -1.56
CA ASP A 353 10.68 40.65 -0.95
C ASP A 353 11.90 40.78 -1.89
N GLY A 354 11.87 40.06 -3.02
CA GLY A 354 12.95 40.01 -4.01
C GLY A 354 14.02 38.94 -3.76
N THR A 355 13.89 38.14 -2.69
CA THR A 355 14.73 36.98 -2.36
C THR A 355 14.03 35.65 -2.64
N GLY A 356 12.70 35.68 -2.79
CA GLY A 356 11.85 34.52 -3.05
C GLY A 356 10.72 34.35 -2.05
N GLY A 357 10.69 35.18 -1.00
CA GLY A 357 9.60 35.24 -0.01
C GLY A 357 8.80 36.53 -0.08
N HIS A 358 8.17 36.90 1.02
CA HIS A 358 7.21 37.99 1.12
C HIS A 358 7.46 38.89 2.33
N VAL A 359 7.18 40.19 2.15
CA VAL A 359 7.04 41.14 3.24
C VAL A 359 5.57 41.38 3.51
N PHE A 360 5.16 41.15 4.76
CA PHE A 360 3.78 41.28 5.23
C PHE A 360 3.53 42.69 5.80
N ALA A 361 2.27 43.13 5.75
CA ALA A 361 1.84 44.42 6.27
C ALA A 361 0.39 44.39 6.77
N ALA A 362 0.14 45.08 7.88
CA ALA A 362 -1.19 45.26 8.45
C ALA A 362 -1.97 46.38 7.76
N THR A 363 -1.27 47.38 7.20
CA THR A 363 -1.89 48.55 6.59
C THR A 363 -1.55 48.71 5.12
N LEU A 364 -2.43 49.41 4.39
CA LEU A 364 -2.22 49.70 2.97
C LEU A 364 -1.01 50.64 2.74
N ASP A 365 -0.74 51.57 3.67
CA ASP A 365 0.39 52.49 3.56
C ASP A 365 1.73 51.76 3.70
N GLU A 366 1.84 50.84 4.65
CA GLU A 366 2.99 49.96 4.81
C GLU A 366 3.17 49.06 3.59
N HIS A 367 2.08 48.47 3.09
CA HIS A 367 2.11 47.68 1.86
C HIS A 367 2.62 48.50 0.68
N ASN A 368 2.08 49.70 0.45
CA ASN A 368 2.53 50.60 -0.61
C ASN A 368 4.01 50.99 -0.46
N ALA A 369 4.51 51.12 0.77
CA ALA A 369 5.94 51.32 1.02
C ALA A 369 6.78 50.09 0.66
N ASN A 370 6.31 48.88 1.00
CA ASN A 370 6.93 47.62 0.58
C ASN A 370 6.95 47.48 -0.95
N VAL A 371 5.85 47.80 -1.64
CA VAL A 371 5.76 47.79 -3.11
C VAL A 371 6.79 48.74 -3.72
N ARG A 372 6.94 49.96 -3.20
CA ARG A 372 7.96 50.91 -3.69
C ARG A 372 9.38 50.38 -3.51
N ARG A 373 9.68 49.74 -2.37
CA ARG A 373 10.98 49.11 -2.12
C ARG A 373 11.25 47.96 -3.09
N TRP A 374 10.29 47.07 -3.25
CA TRP A 374 10.40 45.95 -4.17
C TRP A 374 10.56 46.39 -5.62
N ARG A 375 9.76 47.36 -6.10
CA ARG A 375 9.91 47.91 -7.46
C ARG A 375 11.31 48.51 -7.71
N LYS A 376 11.90 49.15 -6.70
CA LYS A 376 13.28 49.66 -6.79
C LYS A 376 14.30 48.53 -6.95
N LEU A 377 14.17 47.45 -6.17
CA LEU A 377 15.04 46.28 -6.27
C LEU A 377 14.93 45.58 -7.63
N VAL A 378 13.72 45.48 -8.18
CA VAL A 378 13.48 44.91 -9.52
C VAL A 378 14.14 45.77 -10.61
N ALA A 379 14.02 47.09 -10.52
CA ALA A 379 14.66 48.02 -11.46
C ALA A 379 16.19 47.91 -11.43
N GLU A 380 16.77 47.80 -10.22
CA GLU A 380 18.22 47.62 -10.03
C GLU A 380 18.72 46.29 -10.61
N LYS A 381 17.87 45.26 -10.68
CA LYS A 381 18.16 43.98 -11.35
C LYS A 381 17.94 44.01 -12.87
N GLY A 382 17.57 45.16 -13.44
CA GLY A 382 17.40 45.35 -14.89
C GLY A 382 16.06 44.85 -15.44
N GLU A 383 15.08 44.57 -14.59
CA GLU A 383 13.72 44.20 -14.99
C GLU A 383 12.78 45.42 -14.91
N ASP A 384 11.81 45.52 -15.82
CA ASP A 384 10.82 46.60 -15.82
C ASP A 384 9.80 46.38 -14.68
N PRO A 385 9.82 47.19 -13.60
CA PRO A 385 8.93 47.01 -12.46
C PRO A 385 7.48 47.39 -12.78
N SER A 386 7.25 48.18 -13.82
CA SER A 386 5.91 48.60 -14.25
C SER A 386 5.16 47.48 -14.96
N ALA A 387 5.87 46.45 -15.45
CA ALA A 387 5.30 45.30 -16.11
C ALA A 387 4.67 44.29 -15.12
N ILE A 388 4.99 44.36 -13.82
CA ILE A 388 4.60 43.34 -12.83
C ILE A 388 3.50 43.88 -11.91
N ALA A 389 2.30 43.29 -12.01
CA ALA A 389 1.20 43.61 -11.09
C ALA A 389 1.47 43.06 -9.68
N VAL A 390 0.98 43.76 -8.65
CA VAL A 390 1.16 43.41 -7.24
C VAL A 390 -0.20 43.25 -6.56
N ASP A 391 -0.37 42.16 -5.82
CA ASP A 391 -1.61 41.78 -5.16
C ASP A 391 -1.91 42.73 -3.99
N GLY A 392 -3.19 43.09 -3.78
CA GLY A 392 -3.58 43.93 -2.66
C GLY A 392 -3.55 45.44 -2.90
N GLN A 393 -3.14 45.90 -4.09
CA GLN A 393 -3.23 47.33 -4.43
C GLN A 393 -4.66 47.66 -4.90
N PRO A 394 -5.36 48.65 -4.30
CA PRO A 394 -6.67 49.08 -4.79
C PRO A 394 -6.54 49.64 -6.21
N ASP A 395 -7.56 49.38 -7.04
CA ASP A 395 -7.63 49.76 -8.47
C ASP A 395 -7.43 51.28 -8.71
N ASP A 396 -7.54 52.11 -7.67
CA ASP A 396 -7.48 53.57 -7.74
C ASP A 396 -6.05 54.16 -7.60
N ALA A 397 -5.02 53.35 -7.37
CA ALA A 397 -3.63 53.82 -7.43
C ALA A 397 -3.13 53.86 -8.89
N ALA A 398 -3.82 54.65 -9.72
CA ALA A 398 -3.45 54.92 -11.10
C ALA A 398 -2.02 55.46 -11.17
N VAL A 399 -1.10 54.64 -11.70
CA VAL A 399 0.15 55.16 -12.26
C VAL A 399 -0.23 55.90 -13.54
N ALA A 400 0.28 57.13 -13.68
CA ALA A 400 0.02 58.06 -14.77
C ALA A 400 0.11 57.40 -16.18
N PRO A 401 -0.65 57.90 -17.18
CA PRO A 401 -0.73 57.27 -18.49
C PRO A 401 0.60 57.48 -19.24
N GLY A 402 1.40 56.41 -19.35
CA GLY A 402 2.66 56.40 -20.06
C GLY A 402 2.87 55.10 -20.82
N SER A 403 2.61 55.14 -22.13
CA SER A 403 2.90 54.13 -23.17
C SER A 403 2.20 52.77 -23.05
N GLY A 404 1.48 52.39 -24.13
CA GLY A 404 0.73 51.14 -24.27
C GLY A 404 1.59 49.88 -24.42
N ALA A 405 2.58 49.68 -23.55
CA ALA A 405 3.32 48.44 -23.45
C ALA A 405 2.56 47.45 -22.55
N GLN A 406 2.26 46.27 -23.09
CA GLN A 406 1.55 45.20 -22.40
C GLN A 406 2.38 44.66 -21.22
N GLN A 407 1.88 44.89 -20.00
CA GLN A 407 2.51 44.49 -18.74
C GLN A 407 2.46 42.96 -18.57
N LYS A 408 3.59 42.34 -18.26
CA LYS A 408 3.78 40.89 -18.05
C LYS A 408 4.04 40.58 -16.58
N LYS A 409 3.17 39.80 -15.93
CA LYS A 409 3.43 39.30 -14.57
C LYS A 409 4.20 37.97 -14.60
N LYS A 410 5.33 37.90 -13.89
CA LYS A 410 5.99 36.64 -13.53
C LYS A 410 5.22 36.02 -12.37
N THR A 411 4.60 34.87 -12.60
CA THR A 411 4.07 33.99 -11.55
C THR A 411 5.07 32.87 -11.33
N ASN A 412 5.27 32.45 -10.07
CA ASN A 412 6.10 31.29 -9.73
C ASN A 412 5.60 29.99 -10.37
#